data_AF-A0A067M4E0-F1
#
_entry.id   AF-A0A067M4E0-F1
#
_cell.length_a   1.000
_cell.length_b   1.000
_cell.length_c   1.000
_cell.angle_alpha   90.00
_cell.angle_beta   90.00
_cell.angle_gamma   90.00
#
_symmetry.space_group_name_H-M   'P 1'
#
loop_
_entity.id
_entity.type
_entity.pdbx_description
1 polymer ?
#
loop_
_entity_poly.entity_id
_entity_poly.type
_entity_poly.pdbx_seq_one_letter_code
_entity_poly.pdbx_strand_id
1 'polypeptide(L)'
;MNANATLNTTLPPAVLRGSLPSLEGIQSLELFSGYGAHCRIIGRSSYAGLPTAEILQANFEPEARRGSLGVGTARIFSCLGQDRLPLMHLESLSLREFTEDMYLDAHTFAQVLGSLPSITSLALVECSKRLAEALVVTPTSHVCPRLQELRLHDSKILDETLVELVRSRTTSPTSRSVSRSNSSAGPSYGGSSQSQGESRGALRILKLARCGFVDQASVTQMRAILAVEWDGLGLVRSALPPSSDAVLPELV
;
A
#
# COMPACT_ATOMS: atom_id res chain seq x y z
N MET A 1 -25.79 -14.62 -7.45
CA MET A 1 -26.46 -14.26 -6.18
C MET A 1 -25.52 -13.35 -5.41
N ASN A 2 -25.81 -12.05 -5.32
CA ASN A 2 -24.98 -11.12 -4.57
C ASN A 2 -25.42 -11.17 -3.11
N ALA A 3 -24.58 -11.73 -2.23
CA ALA A 3 -24.82 -11.71 -0.79
C ALA A 3 -24.48 -10.31 -0.28
N ASN A 4 -25.45 -9.39 -0.31
CA ASN A 4 -25.29 -8.07 0.31
C ASN A 4 -25.53 -8.22 1.82
N ALA A 5 -24.50 -8.65 2.54
CA ALA A 5 -24.56 -8.84 3.99
C ALA A 5 -24.16 -7.54 4.70
N THR A 6 -25.15 -6.73 5.07
CA THR A 6 -24.93 -5.55 5.92
C THR A 6 -24.68 -6.01 7.37
N LEU A 7 -23.42 -6.16 7.76
CA LEU A 7 -23.04 -6.56 9.13
C LEU A 7 -22.99 -5.32 10.03
N ASN A 8 -24.10 -5.02 10.70
CA ASN A 8 -24.27 -3.82 11.54
C ASN A 8 -23.67 -3.90 12.96
N THR A 9 -22.73 -4.81 13.23
CA THR A 9 -22.12 -4.91 14.56
C THR A 9 -20.63 -5.19 14.49
N THR A 10 -19.92 -4.69 15.50
CA THR A 10 -18.53 -4.99 15.87
C THR A 10 -18.21 -6.43 15.56
N LEU A 11 -17.54 -6.69 14.43
CA LEU A 11 -17.26 -8.05 13.96
C LEU A 11 -16.60 -8.86 15.07
N PRO A 12 -17.29 -9.85 15.65
CA PRO A 12 -16.58 -10.92 16.32
C PRO A 12 -15.78 -11.60 15.19
N PRO A 13 -14.46 -11.80 15.36
CA PRO A 13 -13.62 -12.53 14.41
C PRO A 13 -14.22 -13.88 13.97
N ALA A 14 -15.06 -14.48 14.83
CA ALA A 14 -15.79 -15.71 14.57
C ALA A 14 -16.83 -15.61 13.43
N VAL A 15 -17.43 -14.44 13.19
CA VAL A 15 -18.50 -14.28 12.19
C VAL A 15 -17.94 -14.29 10.76
N LEU A 16 -16.71 -13.80 10.56
CA LEU A 16 -16.06 -13.77 9.25
C LEU A 16 -15.73 -15.17 8.73
N ARG A 17 -15.27 -16.07 9.60
CA ARG A 17 -14.86 -17.43 9.21
C ARG A 17 -16.04 -18.31 8.76
N GLY A 18 -17.21 -18.17 9.38
CA GLY A 18 -18.37 -19.01 9.06
C GLY A 18 -19.22 -18.51 7.89
N SER A 19 -19.18 -17.20 7.61
CA SER A 19 -20.15 -16.56 6.72
C SER A 19 -19.61 -16.28 5.31
N LEU A 20 -18.31 -16.45 5.08
CA LEU A 20 -17.66 -16.03 3.84
C LEU A 20 -16.79 -17.16 3.24
N PRO A 21 -17.39 -18.27 2.76
CA PRO A 21 -16.63 -19.32 2.05
C PRO A 21 -15.92 -18.81 0.79
N SER A 22 -16.26 -17.61 0.32
CA SER A 22 -15.70 -17.00 -0.89
C SER A 22 -14.44 -16.15 -0.67
N LEU A 23 -13.88 -16.10 0.55
CA LEU A 23 -12.69 -15.27 0.84
C LEU A 23 -11.45 -15.70 0.02
N GLU A 24 -11.31 -16.99 -0.25
CA GLU A 24 -10.21 -17.53 -1.06
C GLU A 24 -10.22 -16.97 -2.50
N GLY A 25 -11.39 -16.57 -2.99
CA GLY A 25 -11.54 -15.98 -4.32
C GLY A 25 -11.25 -14.48 -4.39
N ILE A 26 -11.00 -13.80 -3.25
CA ILE A 26 -10.71 -12.37 -3.25
C ILE A 26 -9.30 -12.13 -3.76
N GLN A 27 -9.21 -11.41 -4.87
CA GLN A 27 -7.94 -11.00 -5.49
C GLN A 27 -7.71 -9.50 -5.39
N SER A 28 -8.78 -8.72 -5.24
CA SER A 28 -8.70 -7.28 -5.04
C SER A 28 -9.50 -6.89 -3.81
N LEU A 29 -8.86 -6.16 -2.90
CA LEU A 29 -9.47 -5.67 -1.68
C LEU A 29 -9.33 -4.15 -1.63
N GLU A 30 -10.44 -3.48 -1.38
CA GLU A 30 -10.47 -2.04 -1.18
C GLU A 30 -10.98 -1.76 0.24
N LEU A 31 -10.16 -1.04 1.01
CA LEU A 31 -10.54 -0.53 2.31
C LEU A 31 -10.70 0.97 2.22
N PHE A 32 -11.86 1.43 2.62
CA PHE A 32 -12.23 2.83 2.71
C PHE A 32 -12.42 3.17 4.18
N SER A 33 -11.79 4.24 4.63
CA SER A 33 -11.98 4.76 5.99
C SER A 33 -12.51 6.18 5.91
N GLY A 34 -13.83 6.31 5.89
CA GLY A 34 -14.50 7.60 5.72
C GLY A 34 -14.43 8.49 6.96
N TYR A 35 -14.73 9.78 6.76
CA TYR A 35 -15.02 10.70 7.85
C TYR A 35 -16.11 10.14 8.77
N GLY A 36 -15.88 10.20 10.09
CA GLY A 36 -16.82 9.63 11.07
C GLY A 36 -16.57 8.17 11.43
N ALA A 37 -15.36 7.65 11.13
CA ALA A 37 -14.91 6.31 11.50
C ALA A 37 -15.64 5.16 10.78
N HIS A 38 -16.43 5.47 9.75
CA HIS A 38 -17.04 4.46 8.90
C HIS A 38 -15.97 3.73 8.09
N CYS A 39 -15.83 2.42 8.31
CA CYS A 39 -14.95 1.59 7.50
C CYS A 39 -15.79 0.79 6.51
N ARG A 40 -15.44 0.82 5.23
CA ARG A 40 -16.04 -0.03 4.20
C ARG A 40 -14.97 -0.93 3.60
N ILE A 41 -15.26 -2.22 3.55
CA ILE A 41 -14.41 -3.23 2.90
C ILE A 41 -15.15 -3.74 1.68
N ILE A 42 -14.47 -3.72 0.53
CA ILE A 42 -14.97 -4.27 -0.72
C ILE A 42 -13.98 -5.31 -1.21
N GLY A 43 -14.39 -6.57 -1.26
CA GLY A 43 -13.63 -7.67 -1.83
C GLY A 43 -14.17 -8.02 -3.21
N ARG A 44 -13.27 -8.09 -4.19
CA ARG A 44 -13.58 -8.43 -5.57
C ARG A 44 -12.80 -9.66 -6.01
N SER A 45 -13.44 -10.48 -6.82
CA SER A 45 -12.82 -11.62 -7.48
C SER A 45 -12.70 -11.34 -8.98
N SER A 46 -11.56 -11.69 -9.57
CA SER A 46 -11.44 -11.80 -11.02
C SER A 46 -11.48 -13.28 -11.40
N TYR A 47 -12.46 -13.64 -12.24
CA TYR A 47 -12.55 -14.99 -12.78
C TYR A 47 -12.39 -14.93 -14.30
N ALA A 48 -11.33 -15.55 -14.81
CA ALA A 48 -11.16 -15.89 -16.23
C ALA A 48 -11.50 -14.77 -17.25
N GLY A 49 -11.01 -13.54 -17.02
CA GLY A 49 -11.20 -12.43 -17.97
C GLY A 49 -12.59 -11.80 -17.97
N LEU A 50 -13.45 -12.18 -17.02
CA LEU A 50 -14.71 -11.49 -16.76
C LEU A 50 -14.47 -10.20 -15.94
N PRO A 51 -15.37 -9.20 -16.03
CA PRO A 51 -15.34 -8.03 -15.16
C PRO A 51 -15.32 -8.46 -13.70
N THR A 52 -14.55 -7.75 -12.88
CA THR A 52 -14.39 -8.02 -11.45
C THR A 52 -15.75 -8.00 -10.76
N ALA A 53 -16.15 -9.14 -10.21
CA ALA A 53 -17.38 -9.26 -9.45
C ALA A 53 -17.12 -8.84 -8.00
N GLU A 54 -17.97 -7.97 -7.46
CA GLU A 54 -18.00 -7.66 -6.03
C GLU A 54 -18.61 -8.87 -5.29
N ILE A 55 -17.76 -9.57 -4.53
CA ILE A 55 -18.14 -10.79 -3.80
C ILE A 55 -18.25 -10.57 -2.29
N LEU A 56 -17.66 -9.48 -1.80
CA LEU A 56 -17.72 -9.06 -0.42
C LEU A 56 -17.96 -7.56 -0.37
N GLN A 57 -19.00 -7.15 0.35
CA GLN A 57 -19.20 -5.78 0.77
C GLN A 57 -19.53 -5.80 2.25
N ALA A 58 -18.76 -5.09 3.06
CA ALA A 58 -19.04 -4.93 4.48
C ALA A 58 -18.85 -3.48 4.88
N ASN A 59 -19.81 -2.94 5.62
CA ASN A 59 -19.76 -1.59 6.17
C ASN A 59 -19.72 -1.70 7.68
N PHE A 60 -18.83 -0.93 8.30
CA PHE A 60 -18.63 -0.89 9.74
C PHE A 60 -18.89 0.52 10.20
N GLU A 61 -19.91 0.66 11.04
CA GLU A 61 -20.15 1.85 11.82
C GLU A 61 -19.61 1.57 13.22
N PRO A 62 -18.46 2.12 13.60
CA PRO A 62 -17.97 1.93 14.96
C PRO A 62 -18.94 2.61 15.91
N GLU A 63 -19.23 1.95 17.03
CA GLU A 63 -19.95 2.58 18.12
C GLU A 63 -19.22 3.87 18.48
N ALA A 64 -19.90 5.01 18.30
CA ALA A 64 -19.39 6.34 18.59
C ALA A 64 -19.24 6.56 20.10
N ARG A 65 -18.40 5.76 20.77
CA ARG A 65 -17.91 6.08 22.10
C ARG A 65 -16.95 7.25 21.91
N ARG A 66 -17.35 8.41 22.46
CA ARG A 66 -16.62 9.69 22.37
C ARG A 66 -15.11 9.46 22.58
N GLY A 67 -14.32 9.67 21.53
CA GLY A 67 -12.86 9.75 21.62
C GLY A 67 -12.03 8.65 20.96
N SER A 68 -12.60 7.70 20.19
CA SER A 68 -11.82 6.59 19.59
C SER A 68 -12.07 6.35 18.10
N LEU A 69 -12.10 7.41 17.28
CA LEU A 69 -12.46 7.32 15.85
C LEU A 69 -11.54 6.45 14.97
N GLY A 70 -10.34 6.01 15.39
CA GLY A 70 -9.46 5.19 14.55
C GLY A 70 -9.22 3.75 15.01
N VAL A 71 -9.61 3.38 16.23
CA VAL A 71 -9.27 2.05 16.78
C VAL A 71 -10.01 0.94 16.03
N GLY A 72 -11.22 1.20 15.53
CA GLY A 72 -11.99 0.23 14.74
C GLY A 72 -11.30 -0.13 13.43
N THR A 73 -10.96 0.86 12.61
CA THR A 73 -10.30 0.66 11.31
C THR A 73 -8.94 -0.02 11.48
N ALA A 74 -8.11 0.42 12.44
CA ALA A 74 -6.82 -0.20 12.69
C ALA A 74 -6.95 -1.68 13.09
N ARG A 75 -7.96 -2.05 13.89
CA ARG A 75 -8.23 -3.45 14.26
C ARG A 75 -8.67 -4.29 13.07
N ILE A 76 -9.56 -3.76 12.24
CA ILE A 76 -10.01 -4.44 11.02
C ILE A 76 -8.82 -4.68 10.08
N PHE A 77 -8.03 -3.64 9.85
CA PHE A 77 -6.84 -3.72 9.01
C PHE A 77 -5.83 -4.73 9.57
N SER A 78 -5.60 -4.73 10.88
CA SER A 78 -4.72 -5.71 11.55
C SER A 78 -5.19 -7.16 11.38
N CYS A 79 -6.47 -7.41 11.13
CA CYS A 79 -6.97 -8.77 10.91
C CYS A 79 -6.65 -9.30 9.50
N LEU A 80 -6.24 -8.46 8.55
CA LEU A 80 -5.90 -8.86 7.19
C LEU A 80 -4.59 -9.66 7.17
N GLY A 81 -4.59 -10.81 6.48
CA GLY A 81 -3.39 -11.64 6.30
C GLY A 81 -2.92 -12.41 7.54
N GLN A 82 -3.53 -12.16 8.70
CA GLN A 82 -3.36 -13.00 9.89
C GLN A 82 -4.22 -14.27 9.79
N ASP A 83 -4.06 -15.19 10.74
CA ASP A 83 -4.80 -16.47 10.82
C ASP A 83 -6.32 -16.31 10.68
N ARG A 84 -6.85 -15.13 10.99
CA ARG A 84 -8.29 -14.82 11.00
C ARG A 84 -8.85 -14.57 9.60
N LEU A 85 -8.05 -13.99 8.70
CA LEU A 85 -8.48 -13.63 7.35
C LEU A 85 -7.33 -13.93 6.36
N PRO A 86 -7.08 -15.23 6.07
CA PRO A 86 -6.05 -15.62 5.13
C PRO A 86 -6.48 -15.19 3.73
N LEU A 87 -5.79 -14.19 3.17
CA LEU A 87 -6.02 -13.64 1.84
C LEU A 87 -4.85 -14.02 0.92
N MET A 88 -4.57 -15.32 0.81
CA MET A 88 -3.37 -15.83 0.13
C MET A 88 -3.32 -15.47 -1.35
N HIS A 89 -4.47 -15.25 -1.98
CA HIS A 89 -4.61 -14.88 -3.39
C HIS A 89 -4.81 -13.38 -3.62
N LEU A 90 -4.61 -12.54 -2.60
CA LEU A 90 -4.78 -11.10 -2.74
C LEU A 90 -3.63 -10.48 -3.55
N GLU A 91 -3.95 -10.03 -4.76
CA GLU A 91 -2.99 -9.42 -5.67
C GLU A 91 -3.05 -7.90 -5.63
N SER A 92 -4.23 -7.33 -5.38
CA SER A 92 -4.46 -5.89 -5.37
C SER A 92 -5.05 -5.42 -4.05
N LEU A 93 -4.41 -4.42 -3.44
CA LEU A 93 -4.89 -3.76 -2.22
C LEU A 93 -5.02 -2.27 -2.49
N SER A 94 -6.18 -1.70 -2.15
CA SER A 94 -6.43 -0.26 -2.23
C SER A 94 -6.83 0.26 -0.87
N LEU A 95 -6.10 1.24 -0.36
CA LEU A 95 -6.42 1.97 0.87
C LEU A 95 -6.85 3.38 0.52
N ARG A 96 -7.99 3.80 1.06
CA ARG A 96 -8.56 5.12 0.82
C ARG A 96 -8.87 5.84 2.12
N GLU A 97 -8.47 7.11 2.20
CA GLU A 97 -8.73 8.03 3.31
C GLU A 97 -8.08 7.61 4.66
N PHE A 98 -6.94 6.91 4.61
CA PHE A 98 -6.14 6.61 5.81
C PHE A 98 -5.22 7.78 6.17
N THR A 99 -5.81 8.85 6.73
CA THR A 99 -5.11 10.06 7.16
C THR A 99 -4.37 9.88 8.50
N GLU A 100 -3.59 10.89 8.91
CA GLU A 100 -2.82 10.85 10.17
C GLU A 100 -3.69 10.68 11.42
N ASP A 101 -4.96 11.09 11.35
CA ASP A 101 -5.93 10.99 12.45
C ASP A 101 -6.45 9.56 12.66
N MET A 102 -6.22 8.65 11.69
CA MET A 102 -6.86 7.34 11.66
C MET A 102 -6.15 6.26 12.49
N TYR A 103 -5.16 6.62 13.32
CA TYR A 103 -4.41 5.72 14.22
C TYR A 103 -3.82 4.45 13.55
N LEU A 104 -3.80 4.35 12.22
CA LEU A 104 -3.08 3.30 11.52
C LEU A 104 -1.60 3.67 11.49
N ASP A 105 -0.84 3.09 12.40
CA ASP A 105 0.59 3.31 12.46
C ASP A 105 1.34 2.55 11.34
N ALA A 106 2.51 3.07 10.98
CA ALA A 106 3.37 2.52 9.93
C ALA A 106 3.81 1.06 10.20
N HIS A 107 3.96 0.69 11.46
CA HIS A 107 4.43 -0.65 11.86
C HIS A 107 3.33 -1.69 11.66
N THR A 108 2.11 -1.41 12.14
CA THR A 108 0.92 -2.23 11.89
C THR A 108 0.66 -2.37 10.39
N PHE A 109 0.79 -1.27 9.63
CA PHE A 109 0.72 -1.30 8.17
C PHE A 109 1.75 -2.25 7.54
N ALA A 110 3.02 -2.09 7.90
CA ALA A 110 4.09 -2.95 7.39
C ALA A 110 3.91 -4.42 7.77
N GLN A 111 3.46 -4.70 9.00
CA GLN A 111 3.23 -6.06 9.49
C GLN A 111 2.13 -6.77 8.68
N VAL A 112 1.01 -6.10 8.42
CA VAL A 112 -0.08 -6.65 7.61
C VAL A 112 0.39 -6.90 6.19
N LEU A 113 1.09 -5.95 5.57
CA LEU A 113 1.64 -6.15 4.24
C LEU A 113 2.68 -7.28 4.16
N GLY A 114 3.46 -7.48 5.23
CA GLY A 114 4.38 -8.61 5.36
C GLY A 114 3.66 -9.97 5.35
N SER A 115 2.40 -10.01 5.79
CA SER A 115 1.56 -11.21 5.76
C SER A 115 0.83 -11.45 4.44
N LEU A 116 0.97 -10.54 3.47
CA LEU A 116 0.29 -10.58 2.17
C LEU A 116 1.30 -10.61 1.00
N PRO A 117 2.10 -11.69 0.87
CA PRO A 117 3.23 -11.74 -0.07
C PRO A 117 2.81 -11.78 -1.55
N SER A 118 1.55 -12.05 -1.85
CA SER A 118 0.97 -12.10 -3.21
C SER A 118 0.64 -10.73 -3.78
N ILE A 119 0.65 -9.66 -2.97
CA ILE A 119 0.33 -8.31 -3.44
C ILE A 119 1.31 -7.88 -4.53
N THR A 120 0.76 -7.57 -5.70
CA THR A 120 1.45 -7.05 -6.88
C THR A 120 1.08 -5.61 -7.18
N SER A 121 -0.11 -5.16 -6.76
CA SER A 121 -0.61 -3.80 -6.96
C SER A 121 -1.09 -3.20 -5.65
N LEU A 122 -0.57 -2.03 -5.29
CA LEU A 122 -0.97 -1.29 -4.09
C LEU A 122 -1.41 0.12 -4.48
N ALA A 123 -2.59 0.54 -4.02
CA ALA A 123 -3.09 1.90 -4.18
C ALA A 123 -3.24 2.58 -2.83
N LEU A 124 -2.69 3.79 -2.69
CA LEU A 124 -2.86 4.67 -1.55
C LEU A 124 -3.55 5.95 -2.04
N VAL A 125 -4.81 6.12 -1.65
CA VAL A 125 -5.67 7.25 -2.05
C VAL A 125 -5.95 8.10 -0.83
N GLU A 126 -5.60 9.38 -0.85
CA GLU A 126 -5.82 10.30 0.27
C GLU A 126 -5.21 9.76 1.59
N CYS A 127 -4.04 9.11 1.49
CA CYS A 127 -3.38 8.43 2.61
C CYS A 127 -2.24 9.27 3.21
N SER A 128 -1.92 9.01 4.49
CA SER A 128 -0.75 9.59 5.15
C SER A 128 0.55 9.15 4.49
N LYS A 129 1.52 10.07 4.42
CA LYS A 129 2.88 9.79 3.95
C LYS A 129 3.58 8.67 4.73
N ARG A 130 3.22 8.46 6.00
CA ARG A 130 3.79 7.39 6.85
C ARG A 130 3.56 6.00 6.27
N LEU A 131 2.43 5.80 5.57
CA LEU A 131 2.16 4.53 4.90
C LEU A 131 3.08 4.32 3.71
N ALA A 132 3.44 5.38 2.98
CA ALA A 132 4.44 5.30 1.91
C ALA A 132 5.87 5.16 2.47
N GLU A 133 6.21 5.79 3.59
CA GLU A 133 7.51 5.60 4.25
C GLU A 133 7.70 4.14 4.71
N ALA A 134 6.64 3.50 5.22
CA ALA A 134 6.65 2.09 5.63
C ALA A 134 6.89 1.11 4.47
N LEU A 135 6.72 1.58 3.23
CA LEU A 135 6.98 0.81 2.02
C LEU A 135 8.46 0.86 1.59
N VAL A 136 9.26 1.78 2.13
CA VAL A 136 10.70 1.84 1.84
C VAL A 136 11.36 0.56 2.32
N VAL A 137 12.12 -0.08 1.43
CA VAL A 137 12.80 -1.33 1.75
C VAL A 137 14.00 -1.05 2.66
N THR A 138 14.03 -1.70 3.81
CA THR A 138 15.15 -1.65 4.75
C THR A 138 15.74 -3.05 4.95
N PRO A 139 16.97 -3.20 5.49
CA PRO A 139 17.56 -4.51 5.75
C PRO A 139 16.72 -5.41 6.67
N THR A 140 15.86 -4.83 7.50
CA THR A 140 15.01 -5.54 8.45
C THR A 140 13.55 -5.65 8.01
N SER A 141 13.14 -4.93 6.95
CA SER A 141 11.75 -4.88 6.50
C SER A 141 11.64 -4.89 4.98
N HIS A 142 11.05 -5.98 4.46
CA HIS A 142 10.78 -6.18 3.04
C HIS A 142 9.29 -6.46 2.82
N VAL A 143 8.47 -5.40 2.92
CA VAL A 143 7.02 -5.52 2.72
C VAL A 143 6.66 -5.65 1.23
N CYS A 144 5.71 -6.54 0.93
CA CYS A 144 5.24 -6.85 -0.44
C CYS A 144 6.39 -7.15 -1.43
N PRO A 145 7.11 -8.28 -1.29
CA PRO A 145 8.26 -8.61 -2.15
C PRO A 145 7.93 -8.81 -3.64
N ARG A 146 6.64 -8.86 -3.98
CA ARG A 146 6.12 -9.00 -5.36
C ARG A 146 5.47 -7.72 -5.89
N LEU A 147 5.59 -6.59 -5.19
CA LEU A 147 4.94 -5.35 -5.58
C LEU A 147 5.52 -4.81 -6.91
N GLN A 148 4.68 -4.81 -7.95
CA GLN A 148 5.03 -4.35 -9.29
C GLN A 148 4.43 -2.98 -9.62
N GLU A 149 3.29 -2.67 -9.03
CA GLU A 149 2.56 -1.43 -9.27
C GLU A 149 2.25 -0.71 -7.96
N LEU A 150 2.61 0.57 -7.91
CA LEU A 150 2.21 1.48 -6.83
C LEU A 150 1.42 2.64 -7.41
N ARG A 151 0.22 2.87 -6.88
CA ARG A 151 -0.63 4.01 -7.23
C ARG A 151 -0.74 4.94 -6.02
N LEU A 152 -0.41 6.20 -6.22
CA LEU A 152 -0.55 7.26 -5.23
C LEU A 152 -1.53 8.28 -5.79
N HIS A 153 -2.61 8.53 -5.06
CA HIS A 153 -3.63 9.50 -5.44
C HIS A 153 -3.89 10.45 -4.28
N ASP A 154 -3.82 11.75 -4.54
CA ASP A 154 -4.09 12.82 -3.56
C ASP A 154 -3.39 12.60 -2.19
N SER A 155 -2.17 12.07 -2.26
CA SER A 155 -1.39 11.70 -1.07
C SER A 155 -0.32 12.75 -0.78
N LYS A 156 -0.13 13.11 0.49
CA LYS A 156 0.79 14.17 0.95
C LYS A 156 2.24 13.67 1.07
N ILE A 157 2.74 12.97 0.05
CA ILE A 157 4.06 12.34 0.04
C ILE A 157 5.09 13.31 -0.54
N LEU A 158 6.21 13.49 0.15
CA LEU A 158 7.31 14.35 -0.30
C LEU A 158 8.13 13.69 -1.42
N ASP A 159 8.70 14.51 -2.29
CA ASP A 159 9.58 14.10 -3.38
C ASP A 159 10.71 13.15 -2.94
N GLU A 160 11.44 13.54 -1.89
CA GLU A 160 12.59 12.80 -1.37
C GLU A 160 12.20 11.38 -0.94
N THR A 161 11.09 11.25 -0.21
CA THR A 161 10.54 9.97 0.25
C THR A 161 10.15 9.08 -0.92
N LEU A 162 9.54 9.67 -1.96
CA LEU A 162 9.08 8.92 -3.12
C LEU A 162 10.26 8.41 -3.96
N VAL A 163 11.28 9.25 -4.17
CA VAL A 163 12.52 8.85 -4.85
C VAL A 163 13.24 7.75 -4.08
N GLU A 164 13.33 7.85 -2.75
CA GLU A 164 13.91 6.82 -1.89
C GLU A 164 13.15 5.50 -2.00
N LEU A 165 11.81 5.54 -1.91
CA LEU A 165 10.95 4.36 -2.09
C LEU A 165 11.22 3.67 -3.42
N VAL A 166 11.22 4.43 -4.52
CA VAL A 166 11.47 3.90 -5.87
C VAL A 166 12.84 3.22 -5.93
N ARG A 167 13.91 3.91 -5.50
CA ARG A 167 15.27 3.34 -5.52
C ARG A 167 15.38 2.08 -4.67
N SER A 168 14.78 2.06 -3.48
CA SER A 168 14.82 0.92 -2.57
C SER A 168 14.17 -0.34 -3.15
N ARG A 169 13.22 -0.19 -4.09
CA ARG A 169 12.44 -1.28 -4.68
C ARG A 169 12.83 -1.70 -6.09
N THR A 170 13.62 -0.89 -6.79
CA THR A 170 14.15 -1.22 -8.12
C THR A 170 15.57 -1.77 -8.06
N THR A 171 16.33 -1.41 -7.03
CA THR A 171 17.72 -1.86 -6.87
C THR A 171 17.73 -3.31 -6.37
N SER A 172 17.76 -4.28 -7.29
CA SER A 172 17.94 -5.68 -6.89
C SER A 172 19.35 -5.85 -6.29
N PRO A 173 19.52 -6.54 -5.15
CA PRO A 173 20.83 -6.76 -4.54
C PRO A 173 21.77 -7.65 -5.37
N THR A 174 21.37 -8.09 -6.56
CA THR A 174 21.96 -9.25 -7.25
C THR A 174 23.07 -8.95 -8.25
N SER A 175 23.55 -7.70 -8.39
CA SER A 175 24.58 -7.37 -9.38
C SER A 175 25.86 -6.77 -8.78
N ARG A 176 26.23 -7.13 -7.55
CA ARG A 176 27.65 -7.11 -7.19
C ARG A 176 28.29 -8.33 -7.82
N SER A 177 28.52 -8.24 -9.13
CA SER A 177 29.45 -9.09 -9.86
C SER A 177 30.76 -9.09 -9.09
N VAL A 178 30.97 -10.17 -8.34
CA VAL A 178 32.25 -10.49 -7.75
C VAL A 178 33.19 -10.68 -8.94
N SER A 179 33.91 -9.61 -9.29
CA SER A 179 35.11 -9.67 -10.11
C SER A 179 36.15 -10.45 -9.32
N ARG A 180 35.97 -11.76 -9.21
CA ARG A 180 36.96 -12.69 -8.70
C ARG A 180 38.01 -12.83 -9.78
N SER A 181 39.06 -12.03 -9.66
CA SER A 181 40.32 -12.23 -10.35
C SER A 181 40.84 -13.65 -10.07
N ASN A 182 41.20 -14.31 -11.17
CA ASN A 182 41.75 -15.66 -11.33
C ASN A 182 42.66 -16.18 -10.21
N SER A 183 42.61 -17.50 -9.94
CA SER A 183 43.75 -18.43 -10.18
C SER A 183 43.50 -19.87 -9.72
N SER A 184 43.96 -20.79 -10.57
CA SER A 184 44.27 -22.22 -10.38
C SER A 184 43.17 -23.25 -10.68
N ALA A 185 43.52 -24.12 -11.62
CA ALA A 185 42.70 -25.06 -12.34
C ALA A 185 42.42 -26.34 -11.55
N GLY A 186 41.16 -26.79 -11.59
CA GLY A 186 40.75 -28.12 -11.15
C GLY A 186 39.62 -28.63 -12.06
N PRO A 187 39.62 -29.92 -12.45
CA PRO A 187 38.68 -30.43 -13.43
C PRO A 187 37.26 -30.49 -12.87
N SER A 188 36.36 -30.05 -13.75
CA SER A 188 34.93 -29.79 -13.53
C SER A 188 34.11 -31.09 -13.63
N TYR A 189 33.27 -31.36 -12.63
CA TYR A 189 32.12 -32.27 -12.78
C TYR A 189 30.85 -31.41 -12.86
N GLY A 190 30.15 -31.54 -13.99
CA GLY A 190 28.98 -30.76 -14.36
C GLY A 190 27.77 -31.04 -13.48
N GLY A 191 27.29 -30.01 -12.80
CA GLY A 191 25.96 -29.94 -12.21
C GLY A 191 25.27 -28.70 -12.74
N SER A 192 24.40 -28.89 -13.74
CA SER A 192 23.59 -27.84 -14.36
C SER A 192 22.49 -27.39 -13.40
N SER A 193 22.84 -26.64 -12.37
CA SER A 193 21.87 -25.98 -11.50
C SER A 193 21.31 -24.77 -12.24
N GLN A 194 20.21 -24.98 -12.97
CA GLN A 194 19.31 -23.90 -13.40
C GLN A 194 18.74 -23.25 -12.15
N SER A 195 19.49 -22.33 -11.55
CA SER A 195 18.92 -21.34 -10.64
C SER A 195 18.10 -20.40 -11.51
N GLN A 196 16.83 -20.76 -11.75
CA GLN A 196 15.80 -19.77 -12.03
C GLN A 196 15.88 -18.77 -10.88
N GLY A 197 16.58 -17.66 -11.12
CA GLY A 197 16.53 -16.51 -10.25
C GLY A 197 15.08 -16.07 -10.28
N GLU A 198 14.31 -16.47 -9.26
CA GLU A 198 13.01 -15.90 -8.99
C GLU A 198 13.20 -14.40 -9.00
N SER A 199 12.73 -13.78 -10.08
CA SER A 199 12.81 -12.36 -10.28
C SER A 199 11.91 -11.76 -9.22
N ARG A 200 12.48 -11.46 -8.04
CA ARG A 200 11.84 -10.68 -6.98
C ARG A 200 11.15 -9.51 -7.67
N GLY A 201 9.85 -9.36 -7.43
CA GLY A 201 9.01 -8.44 -8.19
C GLY A 201 9.45 -7.01 -7.90
N ALA A 202 10.38 -6.50 -8.71
CA ALA A 202 10.79 -5.12 -8.62
C ALA A 202 9.62 -4.22 -9.02
N LEU A 203 9.51 -3.06 -8.38
CA LEU A 203 8.52 -2.05 -8.73
C LEU A 203 8.75 -1.60 -10.18
N ARG A 204 7.73 -1.72 -11.04
CA ARG A 204 7.82 -1.42 -12.48
C ARG A 204 7.01 -0.21 -12.88
N ILE A 205 5.88 -0.01 -12.20
CA ILE A 205 4.90 1.01 -12.55
C ILE A 205 4.62 1.86 -11.31
N LEU A 206 4.79 3.17 -11.47
CA LEU A 206 4.38 4.17 -10.50
C LEU A 206 3.33 5.07 -11.14
N LYS A 207 2.13 5.13 -10.55
CA LYS A 207 1.07 6.04 -10.98
C LYS A 207 0.87 7.11 -9.94
N LEU A 208 1.01 8.36 -10.35
CA LEU A 208 0.89 9.55 -9.52
C LEU A 208 -0.27 10.40 -10.04
N ALA A 209 -1.26 10.63 -9.18
CA ALA A 209 -2.38 11.48 -9.50
C ALA A 209 -2.61 12.48 -8.36
N ARG A 210 -2.73 13.78 -8.68
CA ARG A 210 -2.98 14.84 -7.70
C ARG A 210 -1.98 14.90 -6.54
N CYS A 211 -0.73 14.46 -6.75
CA CYS A 211 0.31 14.52 -5.74
C CYS A 211 0.96 15.92 -5.72
N GLY A 212 0.39 16.85 -4.94
CA GLY A 212 0.79 18.27 -4.91
C GLY A 212 2.21 18.57 -4.41
N PHE A 213 2.88 17.60 -3.80
CA PHE A 213 4.25 17.74 -3.29
C PHE A 213 5.29 17.06 -4.17
N VAL A 214 4.88 16.61 -5.37
CA VAL A 214 5.76 15.96 -6.32
C VAL A 214 6.10 16.90 -7.47
N ASP A 215 7.38 17.21 -7.65
CA ASP A 215 7.85 18.10 -8.70
C ASP A 215 8.27 17.37 -10.00
N GLN A 216 8.38 18.14 -11.08
CA GLN A 216 8.77 17.62 -12.40
C GLN A 216 10.19 17.02 -12.40
N ALA A 217 11.09 17.55 -11.58
CA ALA A 217 12.47 17.08 -11.51
C ALA A 217 12.54 15.66 -10.93
N SER A 218 11.81 15.43 -9.84
CA SER A 218 11.69 14.13 -9.17
C SER A 218 11.01 13.11 -10.05
N VAL A 219 9.95 13.48 -10.77
CA VAL A 219 9.31 12.59 -11.76
C VAL A 219 10.26 12.22 -12.89
N THR A 220 11.04 13.18 -13.38
CA THR A 220 12.05 12.93 -14.42
C THR A 220 13.11 11.94 -13.93
N GLN A 221 13.54 12.09 -12.67
CA GLN A 221 14.48 11.16 -12.04
C GLN A 221 13.89 9.74 -11.90
N MET A 222 12.63 9.61 -11.49
CA MET A 222 11.97 8.30 -11.36
C MET A 222 11.75 7.60 -12.72
N ARG A 223 11.45 8.37 -13.77
CA ARG A 223 11.31 7.85 -15.15
C ARG A 223 12.59 7.24 -15.71
N ALA A 224 13.75 7.63 -15.19
CA ALA A 224 15.02 6.99 -15.56
C ALA A 224 15.13 5.55 -15.02
N ILE A 225 14.27 5.16 -14.07
CA ILE A 225 14.37 3.89 -13.33
C ILE A 225 13.17 2.97 -13.62
N LEU A 226 11.96 3.51 -13.72
CA LEU A 226 10.73 2.73 -13.94
C LEU A 226 9.69 3.52 -14.76
N ALA A 227 8.59 2.87 -15.14
CA ALA A 227 7.50 3.53 -15.86
C ALA A 227 6.67 4.42 -14.91
N VAL A 228 6.68 5.73 -15.14
CA VAL A 228 5.92 6.71 -14.32
C VAL A 228 4.79 7.34 -15.14
N GLU A 229 3.55 7.07 -14.71
CA GLU A 229 2.35 7.79 -15.14
C GLU A 229 2.11 8.94 -14.14
N TRP A 230 2.11 10.19 -14.61
CA TRP A 230 1.89 11.36 -13.76
C TRP A 230 0.96 12.34 -14.46
N ASP A 231 -0.09 12.79 -13.77
CA ASP A 231 -1.10 13.70 -14.31
C ASP A 231 -0.65 15.17 -14.34
N GLY A 232 0.48 15.52 -13.69
CA GLY A 232 0.97 16.90 -13.62
C GLY A 232 0.07 17.83 -12.82
N LEU A 233 -1.00 17.32 -12.20
CA LEU A 233 -1.92 18.08 -11.37
C LEU A 233 -1.32 18.23 -9.97
N GLY A 234 -0.17 18.89 -9.89
CA GLY A 234 0.26 19.45 -8.63
C GLY A 234 -0.81 20.46 -8.20
N LEU A 235 -1.22 20.45 -6.94
CA LEU A 235 -1.81 21.64 -6.35
C LEU A 235 -0.83 22.75 -6.68
N VAL A 236 -1.18 23.61 -7.65
CA VAL A 236 -0.52 24.90 -7.83
C VAL A 236 -0.52 25.43 -6.42
N ARG A 237 0.66 25.48 -5.78
CA ARG A 237 0.82 26.05 -4.46
C ARG A 237 0.23 27.43 -4.61
N SER A 238 -1.06 27.56 -4.29
CA SER A 238 -1.70 28.84 -4.21
C SER A 238 -0.83 29.48 -3.16
N ALA A 239 -0.04 30.45 -3.60
CA ALA A 239 0.76 31.29 -2.74
C ALA A 239 -0.24 32.05 -1.89
N LEU A 240 -0.89 31.35 -0.96
CA LEU A 240 -1.48 31.92 0.21
C LEU A 240 -0.27 32.55 0.87
N PRO A 241 -0.19 33.90 0.90
CA PRO A 241 0.88 34.56 1.61
C PRO A 241 0.89 33.96 3.02
N PRO A 242 2.07 33.70 3.61
CA PRO A 242 2.13 33.31 5.01
C PRO A 242 1.24 34.30 5.75
N SER A 243 0.21 33.78 6.41
CA SER A 243 -0.70 34.57 7.22
C SER A 243 0.19 35.36 8.17
N SER A 244 0.41 36.62 7.82
CA SER A 244 1.14 37.55 8.65
C SER A 244 0.36 37.57 9.94
N ASP A 245 0.98 37.11 11.02
CA ASP A 245 0.49 37.29 12.37
C ASP A 245 0.13 38.77 12.53
N ALA A 246 -1.16 39.06 12.38
CA ALA A 246 -1.71 40.35 12.72
C ALA A 246 -1.68 40.39 14.25
N VAL A 247 -0.58 40.92 14.77
CA VAL A 247 -0.47 41.38 16.15
C VAL A 247 -1.66 42.31 16.41
N LEU A 248 -2.67 41.80 17.12
CA LEU A 248 -3.74 42.64 17.65
C LEU A 248 -3.11 43.57 18.69
N PRO A 249 -3.22 44.91 18.55
CA PRO A 249 -2.79 45.82 19.60
C PRO A 249 -3.71 45.65 20.81
N GLU A 250 -3.11 45.45 22.00
CA GLU A 250 -3.80 45.60 23.28
C GLU A 250 -4.40 47.01 23.36
N LEU A 251 -5.73 47.10 23.48
CA LEU A 251 -6.43 48.31 23.85
C LEU A 251 -6.28 48.48 25.38
N VAL A 252 -5.57 49.55 25.75
CA VAL A 252 -5.50 50.12 27.11
C VAL A 252 -6.82 50.77 27.49
#